data_AF-A0A349M542-F1
#
_entry.id   AF-A0A349M542-F1
#
_cell.length_a   1.000
_cell.length_b   1.000
_cell.length_c   1.000
_cell.angle_alpha   90.00
_cell.angle_beta   90.00
_cell.angle_gamma   90.00
#
_symmetry.space_group_name_H-M   'P 1'
#
loop_
_entity.id
_entity.type
_entity.pdbx_description
1 polymer ?
#
loop_
_entity_poly.entity_id
_entity_poly.type
_entity_poly.pdbx_seq_one_letter_code
_entity_poly.pdbx_strand_id
1 'polypeptide(L)' 'MNVTTDMHGDGALIFPEGANIFSRKVARSGHISYEGRPYFISKALAGRYIRLVVFADRLIVDAAIPLHKEYPLV' A
#
# COMPACT_ATOMS: atom_id res chain seq x y z
N MET A 1 -15.55 12.63 3.58
CA MET A 1 -15.06 13.75 2.74
C MET A 1 -14.11 13.11 1.73
N ASN A 2 -14.58 12.86 0.51
CA ASN A 2 -13.79 12.17 -0.52
C ASN A 2 -12.98 13.24 -1.24
N VAL A 3 -11.66 13.23 -1.00
CA VAL A 3 -10.73 14.14 -1.66
C VAL A 3 -10.21 13.43 -2.90
N THR A 4 -10.68 13.86 -4.06
CA THR A 4 -10.02 13.61 -5.35
C THR A 4 -8.82 14.53 -5.45
N THR A 5 -7.64 14.03 -5.09
CA THR A 5 -6.37 14.71 -5.35
C THR A 5 -5.78 14.19 -6.65
N ASP A 6 -5.98 14.95 -7.72
CA ASP A 6 -5.09 14.93 -8.87
C ASP A 6 -3.81 15.67 -8.45
N MET A 7 -2.74 14.93 -8.14
CA MET A 7 -1.41 15.53 -7.98
C MET A 7 -0.46 15.00 -9.05
N HIS A 8 -0.15 15.90 -9.97
CA HIS A 8 0.93 15.81 -10.95
C HIS A 8 2.27 16.13 -10.26
N GLY A 9 3.25 15.24 -10.35
CA GLY A 9 4.62 15.50 -9.87
C GLY A 9 5.43 14.24 -9.59
N ASP A 10 6.28 13.90 -10.56
CA ASP A 10 7.41 12.95 -10.53
C ASP A 10 7.10 11.46 -10.33
N GLY A 11 7.11 10.70 -11.43
CA GLY A 11 6.87 9.24 -11.44
C GLY A 11 5.41 8.82 -11.23
N ALA A 12 4.46 9.69 -11.57
CA ALA A 12 3.03 9.46 -11.37
C ALA A 12 2.57 8.16 -12.06
N LEU A 13 2.42 7.10 -11.27
CA LEU A 13 1.64 5.92 -11.62
C LEU A 13 0.26 6.43 -12.05
N ILE A 14 0.01 6.40 -13.36
CA ILE A 14 -1.28 6.75 -13.95
C ILE A 14 -2.25 5.68 -13.45
N PHE A 15 -3.01 6.00 -12.39
CA PHE A 15 -4.05 5.10 -11.92
C PHE A 15 -5.24 5.19 -12.88
N PRO A 16 -5.79 4.05 -13.30
CA PRO A 16 -6.90 4.03 -14.25
C PRO A 16 -8.13 4.73 -13.68
N GLU A 17 -8.91 5.35 -14.57
CA GLU A 17 -10.16 6.03 -14.22
C GLU A 17 -11.13 5.06 -13.53
N GLY A 18 -11.76 5.51 -12.43
CA GLY A 18 -12.64 4.68 -11.60
C GLY A 18 -11.92 3.85 -10.52
N ALA A 19 -10.60 3.98 -10.37
CA ALA A 19 -9.89 3.36 -9.25
C ALA A 19 -10.19 4.06 -7.91
N ASN A 20 -10.49 3.29 -6.86
CA ASN A 20 -10.62 3.81 -5.51
C ASN A 20 -9.28 3.72 -4.77
N ILE A 21 -8.77 4.85 -4.29
CA ILE A 21 -7.45 4.95 -3.65
C ILE A 21 -7.60 5.21 -2.15
N PHE A 22 -6.94 4.38 -1.33
CA PHE A 22 -6.97 4.49 0.12
C PHE A 22 -5.55 4.49 0.70
N SER A 23 -5.34 5.27 1.76
CA SER A 23 -4.15 5.11 2.60
C SER A 23 -4.47 4.15 3.74
N ARG A 24 -3.65 3.12 3.93
CA ARG A 24 -3.85 2.11 4.96
C ARG A 24 -2.59 1.88 5.76
N LYS A 25 -2.71 1.87 7.08
CA LYS A 25 -1.62 1.50 7.98
C LYS A 25 -1.48 -0.02 8.04
N VAL A 26 -0.27 -0.52 7.81
CA VAL A 26 0.05 -1.94 7.95
C VAL A 26 0.13 -2.29 9.43
N ALA A 27 -0.55 -3.36 9.83
CA ALA A 27 -0.51 -3.86 11.20
C ALA A 27 0.91 -4.32 11.58
N ARG A 28 1.20 -4.43 12.88
CA ARG A 28 2.50 -4.94 13.37
C ARG A 28 2.83 -6.36 12.89
N SER A 29 1.81 -7.12 12.50
CA SER A 29 1.96 -8.45 11.91
C SER A 29 2.31 -8.45 10.42
N GLY A 30 2.32 -7.30 9.74
CA GLY A 30 2.59 -7.20 8.29
C GLY A 30 1.37 -7.35 7.39
N HIS A 31 0.15 -7.21 7.93
CA HIS A 31 -1.11 -7.37 7.21
C HIS A 31 -1.89 -6.05 7.14
N ILE A 32 -2.84 -5.99 6.22
CA ILE A 32 -3.91 -5.00 6.18
C ILE A 32 -5.27 -5.69 6.19
N SER A 33 -6.32 -4.95 6.53
CA SER A 33 -7.71 -5.40 6.34
C SER A 33 -8.40 -4.51 5.33
N TYR A 34 -9.09 -5.14 4.37
CA TYR A 34 -9.95 -4.52 3.37
C TYR A 34 -11.27 -5.30 3.32
N GLU A 35 -12.42 -4.61 3.40
CA GLU A 35 -13.77 -5.23 3.45
C GLU A 35 -13.90 -6.37 4.49
N GLY A 36 -13.30 -6.17 5.67
CA GLY A 36 -13.32 -7.16 6.76
C GLY A 36 -12.39 -8.36 6.55
N ARG A 37 -11.70 -8.46 5.41
CA ARG A 37 -10.78 -9.57 5.08
C ARG A 37 -9.31 -9.16 5.26
N PRO A 38 -8.47 -10.01 5.86
CA PRO A 38 -7.05 -9.73 6.00
C PRO A 38 -6.27 -10.09 4.72
N TYR A 39 -5.28 -9.27 4.38
CA TYR A 39 -4.32 -9.51 3.29
C TYR A 39 -2.89 -9.38 3.83
N PHE A 40 -2.04 -10.36 3.55
CA PHE A 40 -0.63 -10.32 3.90
C PHE A 40 0.14 -9.42 2.93
N ILE A 41 0.94 -8.50 3.45
CA ILE A 41 1.77 -7.59 2.66
C ILE A 41 3.25 -7.90 2.91
N SER A 42 3.76 -7.44 4.06
CA SER A 42 5.13 -7.67 4.51
C SER A 42 5.31 -7.16 5.92
N LYS A 43 6.00 -7.93 6.77
CA LYS A 43 6.45 -7.49 8.11
C LYS A 43 7.39 -6.27 8.03
N ALA A 44 8.12 -6.09 6.93
CA ALA A 44 9.02 -4.93 6.76
C ALA A 44 8.26 -3.60 6.65
N LEU A 45 6.97 -3.64 6.31
CA LEU A 45 6.11 -2.47 6.23
C LEU A 45 5.28 -2.24 7.49
N ALA A 46 5.45 -3.06 8.53
CA ALA A 46 4.71 -2.95 9.79
C ALA A 46 4.76 -1.51 10.35
N GLY A 47 3.58 -0.95 10.62
CA GLY A 47 3.43 0.41 11.14
C GLY A 47 3.53 1.52 10.09
N ARG A 48 3.91 1.22 8.84
CA ARG A 48 3.94 2.20 7.74
C ARG A 48 2.56 2.35 7.12
N TYR A 49 2.29 3.52 6.55
CA TYR A 49 1.14 3.74 5.68
C TYR A 49 1.52 3.38 4.24
N ILE A 50 0.63 2.66 3.57
CA ILE A 50 0.77 2.23 2.18
C ILE A 50 -0.44 2.68 1.38
N ARG A 51 -0.30 2.73 0.05
CA ARG A 51 -1.39 3.04 -0.87
C ARG A 51 -2.06 1.75 -1.33
N LEU A 52 -3.38 1.70 -1.19
CA LEU A 52 -4.24 0.66 -1.73
C LEU A 52 -5.04 1.24 -2.88
N VAL A 53 -5.11 0.49 -3.96
CA VAL A 53 -5.85 0.85 -5.16
C VAL A 53 -6.81 -0.29 -5.48
N VAL A 54 -8.10 0.00 -5.50
CA VAL A 54 -9.13 -0.97 -5.86
C VAL A 54 -9.62 -0.64 -7.25
N PHE A 55 -9.41 -1.55 -8.18
CA PHE A 55 -9.76 -1.33 -9.58
C PHE A 55 -10.07 -2.65 -10.30
N ALA A 56 -11.22 -2.71 -10.98
CA ALA A 56 -11.69 -3.88 -11.71
C ALA A 56 -11.61 -5.18 -10.88
N ASP A 57 -12.23 -5.16 -9.69
CA ASP A 57 -12.26 -6.27 -8.72
C ASP A 57 -10.89 -6.77 -8.23
N ARG A 58 -9.85 -5.94 -8.37
CA ARG A 58 -8.50 -6.22 -7.86
C ARG A 58 -8.15 -5.24 -6.75
N LEU A 59 -7.57 -5.78 -5.68
CA LEU A 59 -6.88 -5.00 -4.66
C LEU A 59 -5.39 -4.95 -5.02
N ILE A 60 -4.92 -3.77 -5.40
CA ILE A 60 -3.52 -3.50 -5.76
C ILE A 60 -2.87 -2.78 -4.58
N VAL A 61 -1.69 -3.25 -4.20
CA VAL A 61 -0.88 -2.68 -3.12
C VAL A 61 0.32 -2.00 -3.73
N ASP A 62 0.36 -0.67 -3.65
CA ASP A 62 1.46 0.15 -4.11
C ASP A 62 2.32 0.55 -2.89
N ALA A 63 3.46 -0.12 -2.75
CA ALA A 63 4.40 0.10 -1.66
C ALA A 63 5.84 -0.26 -2.05
N ALA A 64 6.79 0.60 -1.68
CA ALA A 64 8.21 0.30 -1.78
C ALA A 64 8.67 -0.51 -0.55
N ILE A 65 9.14 -1.73 -0.79
CA ILE A 65 9.76 -2.58 0.24
C ILE A 65 11.28 -2.42 0.12
N PRO A 66 11.99 -1.91 1.15
CA PRO A 66 13.45 -1.90 1.11
C PRO A 66 13.98 -3.33 1.08
N LEU A 67 14.72 -3.68 0.04
CA LEU A 67 15.27 -5.03 -0.17
C LEU A 67 16.65 -5.22 0.48
N HIS A 68 17.27 -4.17 1.03
CA HIS A 68 18.56 -4.29 1.70
C HIS A 68 18.38 -4.55 3.19
N LYS A 69 18.85 -5.73 3.65
CA LYS A 69 18.87 -6.06 5.07
C LYS A 69 20.16 -6.78 5.41
N GLU A 70 21.02 -6.08 6.13
CA GLU A 70 22.24 -6.65 6.69
C GLU A 70 21.94 -7.20 8.09
N TYR A 71 22.59 -8.32 8.41
CA TYR A 71 22.54 -8.92 9.74
C TYR A 71 23.97 -9.07 10.24
N PRO A 72 24.29 -8.60 11.45
CA PRO A 72 25.55 -8.94 12.08
C PRO A 72 25.54 -10.44 12.39
N LEU A 73 26.60 -11.13 11.99
CA LEU A 73 26.86 -12.49 12.45
C LEU A 73 27.72 -12.40 13.71
N VAL A 74 27.23 -13.02 14.79
CA VAL A 74 27.96 -13.33 16.02
C VAL A 74 27.91 -14.82 16.26
#